data_AF-A0A9W5Y8E1-F1
#
_entry.id   AF-A0A9W5Y8E1-F1
#
_cell.length_a   1.000
_cell.length_b   1.000
_cell.length_c   1.000
_cell.angle_alpha   90.00
_cell.angle_beta   90.00
_cell.angle_gamma   90.00
#
_symmetry.space_group_name_H-M   'P 1'
#
loop_
_entity.id
_entity.type
_entity.pdbx_description
1 polymer ?
#
loop_
_entity_poly.entity_id
_entity_poly.type
_entity_poly.pdbx_seq_one_letter_code
_entity_poly.pdbx_strand_id
1 'polypeptide(L)'
;MKKEYYNVEAKIKDRHSWFKIIIISLFAVIITIKIFTTDFTISFKDITYTDLLSTILAFFAIGLSVAFYFKATETSNNFYDNTFKFTKEISGLLKSIESGFGEKLNHLDEGYSKLSTKFDSQYSVSRENAKEEIAKEETKLTKMQEDRNKLFETLVKRANLQKEERNKFISDLSNKDEEIKSLERQLDFLKAQVNGSNGSSITISMIEYSHNLLRHIPMLKGMILESPKDIIQRFFKDNIDMMEEEYIRDLMHIGYLDDNLNLTEEGISFLRNIALVEINLKHKNN
;
A
#
# COMPACT_ATOMS: atom_id res chain seq x y z
N MET A 1 18.03 25.19 65.21
CA MET A 1 18.96 25.94 64.32
C MET A 1 18.51 26.07 62.86
N LYS A 2 17.78 25.11 62.24
CA LYS A 2 17.38 25.19 60.82
C LYS A 2 16.24 26.19 60.49
N LYS A 3 15.39 26.55 61.46
CA LYS A 3 14.26 27.51 61.28
C LYS A 3 14.69 28.98 61.23
N GLU A 4 15.83 29.32 61.81
CA GLU A 4 16.30 30.70 61.91
C GLU A 4 17.00 31.17 60.62
N TYR A 5 17.80 30.29 60.01
CA TYR A 5 18.46 30.57 58.73
C TYR A 5 17.47 30.79 57.57
N TYR A 6 16.38 30.04 57.54
CA TYR A 6 15.35 30.18 56.49
C TYR A 6 14.66 31.55 56.51
N ASN A 7 14.54 32.16 57.68
CA ASN A 7 13.88 33.45 57.86
C ASN A 7 14.80 34.62 57.44
N VAL A 8 16.12 34.47 57.59
CA VAL A 8 17.10 35.49 57.19
C VAL A 8 17.27 35.53 55.67
N GLU A 9 17.35 34.39 54.99
CA GLU A 9 17.43 34.33 53.52
C GLU A 9 16.17 34.88 52.83
N ALA A 10 14.97 34.55 53.35
CA ALA A 10 13.72 35.10 52.84
C ALA A 10 13.67 36.64 52.97
N LYS A 11 14.10 37.17 54.13
CA LYS A 11 14.13 38.61 54.42
C LYS A 11 15.21 39.38 53.65
N ILE A 12 16.23 38.69 53.12
CA ILE A 12 17.24 39.28 52.21
C ILE A 12 16.72 39.28 50.77
N LYS A 13 16.04 38.20 50.34
CA LYS A 13 15.45 38.08 49.01
C LYS A 13 14.35 39.12 48.76
N ASP A 14 13.49 39.37 49.75
CA ASP A 14 12.42 40.36 49.64
C ASP A 14 12.95 41.80 49.53
N ARG A 15 14.04 42.13 50.24
CA ARG A 15 14.69 43.45 50.13
C ARG A 15 15.29 43.70 48.75
N HIS A 16 15.91 42.68 48.15
CA HIS A 16 16.45 42.78 46.79
C HIS A 16 15.34 42.96 45.74
N SER A 17 14.17 42.34 45.97
CA SER A 17 12.99 42.52 45.10
C SER A 17 12.42 43.95 45.20
N TRP A 18 12.25 44.49 46.41
CA TRP A 18 11.79 45.87 46.59
C TRP A 18 12.78 46.92 46.08
N PHE A 19 14.09 46.69 46.22
CA PHE A 19 15.09 47.59 45.66
C PHE A 19 15.01 47.68 44.14
N LYS A 20 14.80 46.55 43.44
CA LYS A 20 14.57 46.53 41.98
C LYS A 20 13.31 47.30 41.59
N ILE A 21 12.22 47.12 42.33
CA ILE A 21 10.96 47.84 42.06
C ILE A 21 11.15 49.35 42.23
N ILE A 22 11.87 49.78 43.27
CA ILE A 22 12.17 51.19 43.50
C ILE A 22 13.04 51.76 42.36
N ILE A 23 14.06 51.03 41.91
CA ILE A 23 14.90 51.45 40.79
C ILE A 23 14.09 51.57 39.49
N ILE A 24 13.27 50.57 39.18
CA ILE A 24 12.42 50.58 37.98
C ILE A 24 11.43 51.75 38.03
N SER A 25 10.83 51.99 39.20
CA SER A 25 9.93 53.12 39.43
C SER A 25 10.63 54.46 39.25
N LEU A 26 11.83 54.63 39.83
CA LEU A 26 12.65 55.83 39.65
C LEU A 26 12.98 56.07 38.17
N PHE A 27 13.36 55.02 37.45
CA PHE A 27 13.68 55.10 36.03
C PHE A 27 12.46 55.49 35.18
N ALA A 28 11.28 54.93 35.50
CA ALA A 28 10.02 55.29 34.84
C ALA A 28 9.62 56.75 35.09
N VAL A 29 9.82 57.25 36.31
CA VAL A 29 9.56 58.66 36.66
C VAL A 29 10.51 59.59 35.90
N ILE A 30 11.81 59.26 35.81
CA ILE A 30 12.78 60.04 35.05
C ILE A 30 12.41 60.09 33.56
N ILE A 31 12.01 58.96 32.98
CA ILE A 31 11.55 58.90 31.58
C ILE A 31 10.31 59.78 31.40
N THR A 32 9.35 59.71 32.31
CA THR A 32 8.10 60.48 32.23
C THR A 32 8.36 61.99 32.33
N ILE A 33 9.22 62.42 33.26
CA ILE A 33 9.62 63.83 33.38
C ILE A 33 10.29 64.30 32.09
N LYS A 34 11.22 63.50 31.54
CA LYS A 34 11.94 63.83 30.31
C LYS A 34 11.00 63.96 29.11
N ILE A 35 9.98 63.11 29.01
CA ILE A 35 8.96 63.20 27.95
C ILE A 35 8.12 64.48 28.12
N PHE A 36 7.74 64.84 29.35
CA PHE A 36 6.91 66.03 29.61
C PHE A 36 7.66 67.36 29.46
N THR A 37 8.96 67.40 29.75
CA THR A 37 9.78 68.63 29.62
C THR A 37 10.42 68.78 28.25
N THR A 38 10.31 67.78 27.38
CA THR A 38 10.75 67.92 25.99
C THR A 38 9.65 68.61 25.19
N ASP A 39 9.93 69.82 24.72
CA ASP A 39 9.08 70.50 23.75
C ASP A 39 9.11 69.73 22.43
N PHE A 40 8.15 68.81 22.22
CA PHE A 40 7.92 68.12 20.96
C PHE A 40 7.38 69.11 19.92
N THR A 41 8.25 70.00 19.47
CA THR A 41 8.01 70.80 18.26
C THR A 41 8.26 69.88 17.07
N ILE A 42 7.24 69.11 16.69
CA ILE A 42 7.26 68.30 15.46
C ILE A 42 7.28 69.28 14.28
N SER A 43 8.48 69.70 13.90
CA SER A 43 8.69 70.50 12.71
C SER A 43 8.56 69.56 11.51
N PHE A 44 7.40 69.59 10.85
CA PHE A 44 7.19 68.92 9.56
C PHE A 44 8.16 69.36 8.45
N LYS A 45 9.01 70.35 8.74
CA LYS A 45 10.10 70.83 7.89
C LYS A 45 11.29 69.85 7.80
N ASP A 46 11.48 69.01 8.81
CA ASP A 46 12.61 68.08 8.89
C ASP A 46 12.28 66.67 8.36
N ILE A 47 11.00 66.43 8.00
CA ILE A 47 10.56 65.18 7.39
C ILE A 47 10.82 65.25 5.90
N THR A 48 11.82 64.51 5.42
CA THR A 48 12.12 64.45 3.98
C THR A 48 11.08 63.57 3.29
N TYR A 49 10.79 63.85 2.02
CA TYR A 49 9.91 63.01 1.19
C TYR A 49 10.31 61.52 1.23
N THR A 50 11.63 61.25 1.24
CA THR A 50 12.19 59.90 1.38
C THR A 50 11.78 59.20 2.68
N ASP A 51 11.67 59.93 3.79
CA ASP A 51 11.28 59.38 5.09
C ASP A 51 9.80 58.97 5.08
N LEU A 52 8.96 59.80 4.46
CA LEU A 52 7.54 59.52 4.30
C LEU A 52 7.31 58.34 3.36
N LEU A 53 8.03 58.28 2.24
CA LEU A 53 7.99 57.16 1.30
C LEU A 53 8.45 55.86 1.96
N SER A 54 9.55 55.89 2.71
CA SER A 54 10.08 54.72 3.43
C SER A 54 9.10 54.22 4.50
N THR A 55 8.43 55.14 5.18
CA THR A 55 7.41 54.82 6.18
C THR A 55 6.19 54.13 5.55
N ILE A 56 5.70 54.65 4.42
CA ILE A 56 4.61 54.01 3.66
C ILE A 56 5.03 52.61 3.17
N LEU A 57 6.25 52.49 2.64
CA LEU A 57 6.78 51.22 2.15
C LEU A 57 6.91 50.20 3.29
N ALA A 58 7.34 50.63 4.47
CA ALA A 58 7.41 49.79 5.66
C ALA A 58 6.02 49.29 6.08
N PHE A 59 5.00 50.16 6.11
CA PHE A 59 3.63 49.75 6.40
C PHE A 59 3.07 48.78 5.36
N PHE A 60 3.40 48.97 4.08
CA PHE A 60 3.02 48.05 3.01
C PHE A 60 3.69 46.69 3.15
N ALA A 61 4.98 46.65 3.48
CA ALA A 61 5.71 45.42 3.74
C ALA A 61 5.17 44.65 4.95
N ILE A 62 4.84 45.35 6.03
CA ILE A 62 4.18 44.77 7.20
C ILE A 62 2.81 44.19 6.81
N GLY A 63 2.00 44.95 6.05
CA GLY A 63 0.70 44.50 5.56
C GLY A 63 0.79 43.24 4.70
N LEU A 64 1.74 43.20 3.76
CA LEU A 64 2.01 42.01 2.95
C LEU A 64 2.46 40.82 3.80
N SER A 65 3.34 41.04 4.77
CA SER A 65 3.79 39.97 5.68
C SER A 65 2.63 39.35 6.46
N VAL A 66 1.71 40.18 6.96
CA VAL A 66 0.52 39.71 7.69
C VAL A 66 -0.43 38.97 6.74
N ALA A 67 -0.65 39.48 5.53
CA ALA A 67 -1.47 38.82 4.52
C ALA A 67 -0.89 37.44 4.12
N PHE A 68 0.43 37.37 3.90
CA PHE A 68 1.12 36.11 3.62
C PHE A 68 1.06 35.14 4.80
N TYR A 69 1.20 35.62 6.03
CA TYR A 69 1.06 34.79 7.23
C TYR A 69 -0.33 34.14 7.28
N PHE A 70 -1.40 34.93 7.14
CA PHE A 70 -2.75 34.36 7.16
C PHE A 70 -3.00 33.40 6.01
N LYS A 71 -2.53 33.71 4.79
CA LYS A 71 -2.71 32.83 3.65
C LYS A 71 -1.91 31.54 3.80
N ALA A 72 -0.69 31.61 4.32
CA ALA A 72 0.15 30.45 4.58
C ALA A 72 -0.48 29.57 5.67
N THR A 73 -0.99 30.16 6.77
CA THR A 73 -1.68 29.43 7.83
C THR A 73 -2.96 28.77 7.33
N GLU A 74 -3.81 29.49 6.59
CA GLU A 74 -5.03 28.93 5.99
C GLU A 74 -4.70 27.76 5.06
N THR A 75 -3.72 27.94 4.18
CA THR A 75 -3.27 26.91 3.24
C THR A 75 -2.68 25.71 3.96
N SER A 76 -1.86 25.93 4.99
CA SER A 76 -1.25 24.88 5.79
C SER A 76 -2.30 24.09 6.58
N ASN A 77 -3.27 24.76 7.20
CA ASN A 77 -4.36 24.10 7.92
C ASN A 77 -5.20 23.25 6.98
N ASN A 78 -5.58 23.80 5.82
CA ASN A 78 -6.31 23.04 4.80
C ASN A 78 -5.49 21.86 4.27
N PHE A 79 -4.19 22.02 4.08
CA PHE A 79 -3.29 20.95 3.68
C PHE A 79 -3.23 19.83 4.72
N TYR A 80 -3.06 20.15 6.00
CA TYR A 80 -3.03 19.16 7.08
C TYR A 80 -4.37 18.44 7.23
N ASP A 81 -5.49 19.17 7.18
CA ASP A 81 -6.84 18.57 7.23
C ASP A 81 -7.08 17.61 6.07
N ASN A 82 -6.70 18.01 4.85
CA ASN A 82 -6.85 17.18 3.67
C ASN A 82 -5.91 15.97 3.72
N THR A 83 -4.68 16.14 4.19
CA THR A 83 -3.71 15.04 4.35
C THR A 83 -4.17 14.05 5.41
N PHE A 84 -4.70 14.54 6.52
CA PHE A 84 -5.25 13.69 7.58
C PHE A 84 -6.50 12.95 7.11
N LYS A 85 -7.46 13.63 6.48
CA LYS A 85 -8.66 13.00 5.88
C LYS A 85 -8.26 11.96 4.84
N PHE A 86 -7.32 12.29 3.94
CA PHE A 86 -6.79 11.36 2.94
C PHE A 86 -6.16 10.12 3.58
N THR A 87 -5.28 10.31 4.55
CA THR A 87 -4.64 9.19 5.26
C THR A 87 -5.68 8.33 5.98
N LYS A 88 -6.68 8.94 6.62
CA LYS A 88 -7.75 8.23 7.31
C LYS A 88 -8.65 7.45 6.33
N GLU A 89 -9.02 8.05 5.20
CA GLU A 89 -9.80 7.40 4.15
C GLU A 89 -9.03 6.21 3.57
N ILE A 90 -7.73 6.37 3.30
CA ILE A 90 -6.88 5.28 2.82
C ILE A 90 -6.73 4.19 3.86
N SER A 91 -6.45 4.51 5.12
CA SER A 91 -6.38 3.49 6.17
C SER A 91 -7.71 2.76 6.36
N GLY A 92 -8.83 3.46 6.19
CA GLY A 92 -10.17 2.85 6.19
C GLY A 92 -10.38 1.92 5.01
N LEU A 93 -9.99 2.35 3.80
CA LEU A 93 -10.05 1.54 2.60
C LEU A 93 -9.13 0.31 2.71
N LEU A 94 -7.90 0.50 3.18
CA LEU A 94 -6.92 -0.56 3.40
C LEU A 94 -7.42 -1.57 4.43
N LYS A 95 -8.05 -1.10 5.51
CA LYS A 95 -8.68 -1.98 6.51
C LYS A 95 -9.86 -2.77 5.93
N SER A 96 -10.69 -2.13 5.09
CA SER A 96 -11.79 -2.81 4.39
C SER A 96 -11.29 -3.83 3.36
N ILE A 97 -10.15 -3.53 2.75
CA ILE A 97 -9.45 -4.41 1.82
C ILE A 97 -8.84 -5.57 2.61
N GLU A 98 -8.12 -5.32 3.70
CA GLU A 98 -7.54 -6.33 4.59
C GLU A 98 -8.62 -7.23 5.19
N SER A 99 -9.77 -6.69 5.61
CA SER A 99 -10.89 -7.52 6.06
C SER A 99 -11.46 -8.35 4.91
N GLY A 100 -11.60 -7.76 3.72
CA GLY A 100 -12.05 -8.48 2.53
C GLY A 100 -11.06 -9.56 2.06
N PHE A 101 -9.76 -9.36 2.22
CA PHE A 101 -8.72 -10.32 1.89
C PHE A 101 -8.54 -11.38 2.98
N GLY A 102 -8.61 -11.03 4.26
CA GLY A 102 -8.55 -11.98 5.38
C GLY A 102 -9.73 -12.94 5.39
N GLU A 103 -10.93 -12.45 5.09
CA GLU A 103 -12.12 -13.28 4.89
C GLU A 103 -11.99 -14.17 3.64
N LYS A 104 -11.42 -13.64 2.54
CA LYS A 104 -11.19 -14.39 1.30
C LYS A 104 -10.07 -15.44 1.41
N LEU A 105 -9.00 -15.18 2.16
CA LEU A 105 -7.91 -16.14 2.40
C LEU A 105 -8.38 -17.30 3.27
N ASN A 106 -9.11 -17.01 4.36
CA ASN A 106 -9.72 -18.07 5.17
C ASN A 106 -10.72 -18.89 4.37
N HIS A 107 -11.52 -18.25 3.52
CA HIS A 107 -12.46 -18.94 2.63
C HIS A 107 -11.76 -19.70 1.49
N LEU A 108 -10.67 -19.18 0.90
CA LEU A 108 -9.93 -19.89 -0.14
C LEU A 108 -9.18 -21.09 0.44
N ASP A 109 -8.54 -20.96 1.59
CA ASP A 109 -7.86 -22.09 2.24
C ASP A 109 -8.85 -23.21 2.58
N GLU A 110 -10.03 -22.85 3.10
CA GLU A 110 -11.10 -23.81 3.34
C GLU A 110 -11.76 -24.37 2.06
N GLY A 111 -12.02 -23.52 1.07
CA GLY A 111 -12.68 -23.86 -0.19
C GLY A 111 -11.81 -24.70 -1.09
N TYR A 112 -10.52 -24.37 -1.20
CA TYR A 112 -9.53 -25.10 -2.00
C TYR A 112 -9.19 -26.45 -1.36
N SER A 113 -9.08 -26.51 -0.03
CA SER A 113 -8.93 -27.78 0.70
C SER A 113 -10.15 -28.70 0.49
N LYS A 114 -11.37 -28.14 0.51
CA LYS A 114 -12.62 -28.87 0.23
C LYS A 114 -12.80 -29.23 -1.25
N LEU A 115 -12.29 -28.42 -2.18
CA LEU A 115 -12.40 -28.69 -3.62
C LEU A 115 -11.34 -29.72 -4.06
N SER A 116 -10.11 -29.63 -3.55
CA SER A 116 -9.06 -30.63 -3.73
C SER A 116 -9.49 -32.00 -3.20
N THR A 117 -10.07 -32.06 -2.01
CA THR A 117 -10.56 -33.33 -1.44
C THR A 117 -11.81 -33.87 -2.16
N LYS A 118 -12.62 -33.02 -2.79
CA LYS A 118 -13.80 -33.44 -3.58
C LYS A 118 -13.49 -33.78 -5.04
N PHE A 119 -12.38 -33.30 -5.59
CA PHE A 119 -11.92 -33.70 -6.93
C PHE A 119 -11.17 -35.04 -6.90
N ASP A 120 -10.54 -35.39 -5.78
CA ASP A 120 -10.00 -36.74 -5.54
C ASP A 120 -11.11 -37.79 -5.37
N SER A 121 -12.33 -37.39 -4.96
CA SER A 121 -13.48 -38.26 -4.94
C SER A 121 -14.15 -38.31 -6.31
N GLN A 122 -13.76 -39.33 -7.08
CA GLN A 122 -14.45 -39.81 -8.27
C GLN A 122 -15.98 -39.72 -8.12
N TYR A 123 -16.62 -39.00 -9.07
CA TYR A 123 -18.07 -38.82 -9.28
C TYR A 123 -18.86 -37.80 -8.43
N SER A 124 -19.41 -36.82 -9.15
CA SER A 124 -20.60 -36.00 -8.86
C SER A 124 -20.46 -34.80 -7.91
N VAL A 125 -19.79 -33.74 -8.37
CA VAL A 125 -20.20 -32.38 -8.00
C VAL A 125 -21.30 -31.96 -8.98
N SER A 126 -22.52 -31.73 -8.49
CA SER A 126 -23.62 -31.21 -9.31
C SER A 126 -23.19 -29.93 -10.03
N ARG A 127 -23.17 -29.96 -11.36
CA ARG A 127 -22.81 -28.83 -12.25
C ARG A 127 -23.47 -27.50 -11.85
N GLU A 128 -24.66 -27.55 -11.25
CA GLU A 128 -25.37 -26.40 -10.69
C GLU A 128 -24.58 -25.65 -9.61
N ASN A 129 -23.96 -26.35 -8.65
CA ASN A 129 -23.24 -25.73 -7.54
C ASN A 129 -21.94 -25.07 -8.00
N ALA A 130 -21.25 -25.68 -8.97
CA ALA A 130 -20.05 -25.10 -9.57
C ALA A 130 -20.36 -23.84 -10.40
N LYS A 131 -21.50 -23.82 -11.11
CA LYS A 131 -21.97 -22.62 -11.81
C LYS A 131 -22.31 -21.48 -10.85
N GLU A 132 -22.89 -21.80 -9.70
CA GLU A 132 -23.25 -20.80 -8.69
C GLU A 132 -22.01 -20.19 -8.02
N GLU A 133 -20.96 -20.98 -7.77
CA GLU A 133 -19.66 -20.46 -7.31
C GLU A 133 -18.96 -19.61 -8.37
N ILE A 134 -18.98 -20.02 -9.64
CA ILE A 134 -18.41 -19.23 -10.74
C ILE A 134 -19.12 -17.87 -10.87
N ALA A 135 -20.45 -17.83 -10.75
CA ALA A 135 -21.20 -16.56 -10.76
C ALA A 135 -20.84 -15.65 -9.57
N LYS A 136 -20.58 -16.24 -8.40
CA LYS A 136 -20.07 -15.50 -7.23
C LYS A 136 -18.66 -14.98 -7.47
N GLU A 137 -17.79 -15.73 -8.12
CA GLU A 137 -16.44 -15.26 -8.49
C GLU A 137 -16.48 -14.16 -9.57
N GLU A 138 -17.36 -14.25 -10.57
CA GLU A 138 -17.56 -13.20 -11.58
C GLU A 138 -17.98 -11.86 -10.95
N THR A 139 -18.99 -11.89 -10.07
CA THR A 139 -19.46 -10.68 -9.39
C THR A 139 -18.39 -10.06 -8.49
N LYS A 140 -17.50 -10.89 -7.91
CA LYS A 140 -16.34 -10.42 -7.15
C LYS A 140 -15.26 -9.80 -8.06
N LEU A 141 -15.03 -10.38 -9.24
CA LEU A 141 -14.08 -9.87 -10.23
C LEU A 141 -14.52 -8.51 -10.79
N THR A 142 -15.81 -8.35 -11.09
CA THR A 142 -16.39 -7.07 -11.51
C THR A 142 -16.19 -5.98 -10.46
N LYS A 143 -16.41 -6.29 -9.17
CA LYS A 143 -16.11 -5.36 -8.07
C LYS A 143 -14.63 -4.96 -8.02
N MET A 144 -13.74 -5.92 -8.25
CA MET A 144 -12.29 -5.66 -8.25
C MET A 144 -11.89 -4.73 -9.41
N GLN A 145 -12.48 -4.93 -10.60
CA GLN A 145 -12.31 -4.04 -11.74
C GLN A 145 -12.89 -2.63 -11.52
N GLU A 146 -14.02 -2.51 -10.80
CA GLU A 146 -14.61 -1.23 -10.39
C GLU A 146 -13.73 -0.48 -9.38
N ASP A 147 -13.19 -1.18 -8.39
CA ASP A 147 -12.30 -0.57 -7.39
C ASP A 147 -10.97 -0.13 -8.03
N ARG A 148 -10.45 -0.91 -8.99
CA ARG A 148 -9.33 -0.49 -9.87
C ARG A 148 -9.65 0.79 -10.64
N ASN A 149 -10.86 0.91 -11.19
CA ASN A 149 -11.27 2.13 -11.90
C ASN A 149 -11.38 3.34 -10.97
N LYS A 150 -11.90 3.16 -9.76
CA LYS A 150 -11.96 4.23 -8.75
C LYS A 150 -10.58 4.69 -8.31
N LEU A 151 -9.64 3.75 -8.16
CA LEU A 151 -8.24 4.05 -7.83
C LEU A 151 -7.59 4.86 -8.96
N PHE A 152 -7.78 4.42 -10.21
CA PHE A 152 -7.29 5.13 -11.39
C PHE A 152 -7.88 6.52 -11.52
N GLU A 153 -9.20 6.68 -11.34
CA GLU A 153 -9.84 8.00 -11.32
C GLU A 153 -9.29 8.89 -10.20
N THR A 154 -9.01 8.32 -9.04
CA THR A 154 -8.43 9.06 -7.91
C THR A 154 -7.00 9.51 -8.22
N LEU A 155 -6.20 8.67 -8.89
CA LEU A 155 -4.85 9.01 -9.36
C LEU A 155 -4.87 10.11 -10.42
N VAL A 156 -5.79 10.03 -11.39
CA VAL A 156 -5.95 11.03 -12.45
C VAL A 156 -6.45 12.36 -11.88
N LYS A 157 -7.46 12.35 -11.00
CA LYS A 157 -8.01 13.56 -10.35
C LYS A 157 -6.99 14.25 -9.45
N ARG A 158 -6.01 13.52 -8.91
CA ARG A 158 -5.01 14.04 -7.96
C ARG A 158 -3.60 14.12 -8.56
N ALA A 159 -3.45 14.15 -9.89
CA ALA A 159 -2.18 14.14 -10.61
C ALA A 159 -1.18 15.29 -10.33
N ASN A 160 -1.42 16.11 -9.30
CA ASN A 160 -0.48 17.02 -8.67
C ASN A 160 0.38 16.35 -7.57
N LEU A 161 0.50 15.02 -7.59
CA LEU A 161 1.30 14.23 -6.64
C LEU A 161 2.81 14.32 -6.94
N GLN A 162 3.62 14.24 -5.87
CA GLN A 162 5.08 14.20 -5.93
C GLN A 162 5.57 12.92 -6.64
N LYS A 163 6.75 12.99 -7.29
CA LYS A 163 7.26 11.99 -8.25
C LYS A 163 7.46 10.61 -7.60
N GLU A 164 7.87 10.57 -6.34
CA GLU A 164 8.12 9.35 -5.57
C GLU A 164 6.83 8.61 -5.21
N GLU A 165 5.78 9.32 -4.78
CA GLU A 165 4.48 8.71 -4.46
C GLU A 165 3.84 8.14 -5.72
N ARG A 166 3.88 8.88 -6.84
CA ARG A 166 3.39 8.41 -8.14
C ARG A 166 4.04 7.08 -8.54
N ASN A 167 5.35 6.96 -8.38
CA ASN A 167 6.08 5.74 -8.78
C ASN A 167 5.69 4.53 -7.93
N LYS A 168 5.51 4.71 -6.62
CA LYS A 168 5.05 3.64 -5.74
C LYS A 168 3.63 3.18 -6.12
N PHE A 169 2.73 4.12 -6.42
CA PHE A 169 1.37 3.80 -6.85
C PHE A 169 1.30 3.12 -8.22
N ILE A 170 2.15 3.52 -9.19
CA ILE A 170 2.23 2.84 -10.49
C ILE A 170 2.69 1.38 -10.31
N SER A 171 3.66 1.15 -9.43
CA SER A 171 4.13 -0.20 -9.10
C SER A 171 3.02 -1.05 -8.48
N ASP A 172 2.29 -0.50 -7.51
CA ASP A 172 1.20 -1.22 -6.85
C ASP A 172 0.04 -1.51 -7.82
N LEU A 173 -0.26 -0.59 -8.76
CA LEU A 173 -1.25 -0.78 -9.81
C LEU A 173 -0.82 -1.88 -10.80
N SER A 174 0.44 -1.89 -11.22
CA SER A 174 0.98 -2.88 -12.15
C SER A 174 0.92 -4.29 -11.56
N ASN A 175 1.35 -4.45 -10.30
CA ASN A 175 1.30 -5.74 -9.61
C ASN A 175 -0.16 -6.24 -9.46
N LYS A 176 -1.11 -5.32 -9.24
CA LYS A 176 -2.54 -5.63 -9.12
C LYS A 176 -3.16 -5.99 -10.47
N ASP A 177 -2.73 -5.37 -11.57
CA ASP A 177 -3.19 -5.71 -12.92
C ASP A 177 -2.72 -7.11 -13.35
N GLU A 178 -1.49 -7.52 -12.98
CA GLU A 178 -1.02 -8.89 -13.21
C GLU A 178 -1.82 -9.93 -12.42
N GLU A 179 -2.17 -9.62 -11.17
CA GLU A 179 -2.99 -10.49 -10.31
C GLU A 179 -4.43 -10.62 -10.86
N ILE A 180 -5.04 -9.53 -11.33
CA ILE A 180 -6.37 -9.57 -11.99
C ILE A 180 -6.33 -10.41 -13.26
N LYS A 181 -5.30 -10.24 -14.10
CA LYS A 181 -5.14 -11.04 -15.33
C LYS A 181 -4.99 -12.53 -15.03
N SER A 182 -4.25 -12.89 -13.99
CA SER A 182 -4.12 -14.28 -13.55
C SER A 182 -5.48 -14.86 -13.14
N LEU A 183 -6.25 -14.11 -12.33
CA LEU A 183 -7.58 -14.51 -11.89
C LEU A 183 -8.58 -14.62 -13.05
N GLU A 184 -8.53 -13.72 -14.03
CA GLU A 184 -9.35 -13.80 -15.25
C GLU A 184 -9.04 -15.08 -16.04
N ARG A 185 -7.77 -15.41 -16.26
CA ARG A 185 -7.35 -16.64 -16.96
C ARG A 185 -7.83 -17.90 -16.23
N GLN A 186 -7.74 -17.93 -14.89
CA GLN A 186 -8.22 -19.06 -14.09
C GLN A 186 -9.75 -19.21 -14.14
N LEU A 187 -10.48 -18.10 -14.12
CA LEU A 187 -11.93 -18.09 -14.16
C LEU A 187 -12.45 -18.55 -15.53
N ASP A 188 -11.80 -18.13 -16.61
CA ASP A 188 -12.08 -18.60 -17.96
C ASP A 188 -11.78 -20.09 -18.12
N PHE A 189 -10.71 -20.59 -17.52
CA PHE A 189 -10.40 -22.01 -17.47
C PHE A 189 -11.47 -22.81 -16.70
N LEU A 190 -11.89 -22.36 -15.52
CA LEU A 190 -12.95 -22.98 -14.72
C LEU A 190 -14.29 -23.00 -15.48
N LYS A 191 -14.63 -21.92 -16.19
CA LYS A 191 -15.79 -21.86 -17.07
C LYS A 191 -15.72 -22.90 -18.19
N ALA A 192 -14.56 -23.03 -18.84
CA ALA A 192 -14.35 -24.02 -19.91
C ALA A 192 -14.52 -25.45 -19.37
N GLN A 193 -14.02 -25.72 -18.15
CA GLN A 193 -14.15 -27.01 -17.47
C GLN A 193 -15.59 -27.34 -17.09
N VAL A 194 -16.33 -26.39 -16.50
CA VAL A 194 -17.74 -26.58 -16.08
C VAL A 194 -18.69 -26.70 -17.28
N ASN A 195 -18.42 -25.99 -18.37
CA ASN A 195 -19.22 -26.02 -19.57
C ASN A 195 -18.88 -27.19 -20.52
N GLY A 196 -17.88 -28.02 -20.18
CA GLY A 196 -17.52 -29.21 -20.96
C GLY A 196 -17.01 -28.89 -22.37
N SER A 197 -16.47 -27.70 -22.59
CA SER A 197 -15.97 -27.23 -23.89
C SER A 197 -14.45 -27.12 -23.81
N ASN A 198 -13.72 -28.03 -24.46
CA ASN A 198 -12.24 -28.13 -24.62
C ASN A 198 -11.35 -28.08 -23.35
N GLY A 199 -11.75 -27.43 -22.26
CA GLY A 199 -10.96 -27.24 -21.04
C GLY A 199 -10.65 -28.55 -20.32
N SER A 200 -11.57 -29.53 -20.34
CA SER A 200 -11.30 -30.87 -19.81
C SER A 200 -10.23 -31.62 -20.60
N SER A 201 -10.11 -31.39 -21.91
CA SER A 201 -9.08 -32.05 -22.73
C SER A 201 -7.70 -31.48 -22.44
N ILE A 202 -7.61 -30.15 -22.29
CA ILE A 202 -6.38 -29.41 -21.97
C ILE A 202 -5.84 -29.79 -20.58
N THR A 203 -6.71 -29.93 -19.57
CA THR A 203 -6.24 -30.34 -18.24
C THR A 203 -5.76 -31.79 -18.23
N ILE A 204 -6.43 -32.68 -18.98
CA ILE A 204 -6.06 -34.10 -19.06
C ILE A 204 -4.73 -34.27 -19.78
N SER A 205 -4.53 -33.63 -20.96
CA SER A 205 -3.27 -33.69 -21.71
C SER A 205 -2.09 -33.15 -20.88
N MET A 206 -2.28 -32.02 -20.20
CA MET A 206 -1.25 -31.41 -19.35
C MET A 206 -0.89 -32.30 -18.14
N ILE A 207 -1.89 -32.83 -17.44
CA ILE A 207 -1.68 -33.73 -16.29
C ILE A 207 -0.97 -35.00 -16.77
N GLU A 208 -1.44 -35.61 -17.86
CA GLU A 208 -0.86 -36.84 -18.41
C GLU A 208 0.59 -36.64 -18.86
N TYR A 209 0.90 -35.53 -19.53
CA TYR A 209 2.26 -35.17 -19.92
C TYR A 209 3.16 -34.93 -18.70
N SER A 210 2.66 -34.24 -17.68
CA SER A 210 3.41 -33.99 -16.44
C SER A 210 3.70 -35.29 -15.66
N HIS A 211 2.73 -36.20 -15.58
CA HIS A 211 2.91 -37.54 -15.03
C HIS A 211 3.96 -38.32 -15.84
N ASN A 212 3.90 -38.23 -17.16
CA ASN A 212 4.81 -38.94 -18.05
C ASN A 212 6.26 -38.47 -17.88
N LEU A 213 6.48 -37.15 -17.82
CA LEU A 213 7.78 -36.55 -17.53
C LEU A 213 8.35 -37.02 -16.18
N LEU A 214 7.53 -36.94 -15.12
CA LEU A 214 7.96 -37.33 -13.78
C LEU A 214 8.23 -38.83 -13.67
N ARG A 215 7.50 -39.67 -14.41
CA ARG A 215 7.69 -41.12 -14.44
C ARG A 215 9.00 -41.51 -15.13
N HIS A 216 9.38 -40.82 -16.19
CA HIS A 216 10.59 -41.09 -16.96
C HIS A 216 11.86 -40.53 -16.33
N ILE A 217 11.75 -39.57 -15.40
CA ILE A 217 12.90 -38.99 -14.70
C ILE A 217 12.70 -39.12 -13.18
N PRO A 218 13.05 -40.27 -12.56
CA PRO A 218 12.80 -40.52 -11.14
C PRO A 218 13.49 -39.55 -10.18
N MET A 219 14.68 -39.02 -10.55
CA MET A 219 15.38 -37.99 -9.77
C MET A 219 14.59 -36.68 -9.69
N LEU A 220 13.74 -36.41 -10.69
CA LEU A 220 12.95 -35.19 -10.77
C LEU A 220 11.90 -35.12 -9.68
N LYS A 221 11.32 -36.27 -9.31
CA LYS A 221 10.28 -36.36 -8.27
C LYS A 221 10.79 -35.86 -6.93
N GLY A 222 11.93 -36.39 -6.46
CA GLY A 222 12.54 -35.99 -5.20
C GLY A 222 13.02 -34.53 -5.24
N MET A 223 13.62 -34.12 -6.36
CA MET A 223 14.08 -32.74 -6.54
C MET A 223 12.92 -31.73 -6.45
N ILE A 224 11.82 -31.95 -7.17
CA ILE A 224 10.69 -30.99 -7.18
C ILE A 224 10.03 -30.84 -5.80
N LEU A 225 10.00 -31.92 -5.02
CA LEU A 225 9.37 -31.92 -3.69
C LEU A 225 10.23 -31.27 -2.62
N GLU A 226 11.53 -31.57 -2.62
CA GLU A 226 12.43 -31.18 -1.53
C GLU A 226 13.18 -29.87 -1.83
N SER A 227 13.22 -29.43 -3.09
CA SER A 227 13.99 -28.26 -3.47
C SER A 227 13.25 -26.94 -3.23
N PRO A 228 13.99 -25.86 -2.86
CA PRO A 228 13.50 -24.49 -2.91
C PRO A 228 12.95 -24.11 -4.29
N LYS A 229 12.00 -23.18 -4.31
CA LYS A 229 11.30 -22.70 -5.52
C LYS A 229 12.28 -22.27 -6.62
N ASP A 230 13.34 -21.57 -6.27
CA ASP A 230 14.36 -21.09 -7.22
C ASP A 230 15.06 -22.22 -7.98
N ILE A 231 15.25 -23.38 -7.33
CA ILE A 231 15.87 -24.55 -7.95
C ILE A 231 14.90 -25.21 -8.93
N ILE A 232 13.62 -25.31 -8.56
CA ILE A 232 12.56 -25.83 -9.43
C ILE A 232 12.41 -24.93 -10.66
N GLN A 233 12.39 -23.62 -10.44
CA GLN A 233 12.32 -22.59 -11.48
C GLN A 233 13.48 -22.71 -12.47
N ARG A 234 14.71 -22.80 -11.95
CA ARG A 234 15.91 -22.93 -12.78
C ARG A 234 15.90 -24.23 -13.57
N PHE A 235 15.57 -25.35 -12.92
CA PHE A 235 15.46 -26.64 -13.59
C PHE A 235 14.44 -26.60 -14.72
N PHE A 236 13.25 -26.05 -14.47
CA PHE A 236 12.20 -25.97 -15.47
C PHE A 236 12.67 -25.15 -16.67
N LYS A 237 13.28 -23.99 -16.43
CA LYS A 237 13.82 -23.12 -17.47
C LYS A 237 14.92 -23.78 -18.30
N ASP A 238 15.80 -24.55 -17.67
CA ASP A 238 16.88 -25.26 -18.36
C ASP A 238 16.37 -26.41 -19.24
N ASN A 239 15.13 -26.87 -19.04
CA ASN A 239 14.55 -28.02 -19.75
C ASN A 239 13.30 -27.66 -20.56
N ILE A 240 12.86 -26.39 -20.55
CA ILE A 240 11.62 -25.96 -21.21
C ILE A 240 11.68 -26.20 -22.72
N ASP A 241 12.85 -26.01 -23.33
CA ASP A 241 13.06 -26.21 -24.77
C ASP A 241 12.95 -27.68 -25.20
N MET A 242 13.01 -28.61 -24.25
CA MET A 242 12.85 -30.05 -24.50
C MET A 242 11.40 -30.52 -24.30
N MET A 243 10.51 -29.65 -23.84
CA MET A 243 9.10 -29.98 -23.63
C MET A 243 8.28 -29.73 -24.90
N GLU A 244 7.19 -30.48 -25.07
CA GLU A 244 6.27 -30.28 -26.19
C GLU A 244 5.66 -28.87 -26.15
N GLU A 245 5.63 -28.20 -27.31
CA GLU A 245 5.10 -26.82 -27.42
C GLU A 245 3.63 -26.72 -26.97
N GLU A 246 2.86 -27.78 -27.17
CA GLU A 246 1.46 -27.86 -26.75
C GLU A 246 1.35 -27.83 -25.22
N TYR A 247 2.21 -28.57 -24.52
CA TYR A 247 2.27 -28.56 -23.05
C TYR A 247 2.66 -27.19 -22.50
N ILE A 248 3.64 -26.52 -23.10
CA ILE A 248 4.06 -25.17 -22.68
C ILE A 248 2.91 -24.16 -22.88
N ARG A 249 2.23 -24.25 -24.03
CA ARG A 249 1.09 -23.39 -24.36
C ARG A 249 -0.06 -23.60 -23.37
N ASP A 250 -0.33 -24.85 -23.02
CA ASP A 250 -1.35 -25.19 -22.03
C ASP A 250 -1.00 -24.63 -20.65
N LEU A 251 0.25 -24.80 -20.20
CA LEU A 251 0.73 -24.22 -18.94
C LEU A 251 0.64 -22.69 -18.91
N MET A 252 0.96 -22.01 -20.01
CA MET A 252 0.80 -20.55 -20.14
C MET A 252 -0.67 -20.14 -20.12
N HIS A 253 -1.53 -20.87 -20.84
CA HIS A 253 -2.96 -20.56 -20.94
C HIS A 253 -3.65 -20.63 -19.58
N ILE A 254 -3.22 -21.58 -18.73
CA ILE A 254 -3.78 -21.81 -17.39
C ILE A 254 -3.11 -20.92 -16.33
N GLY A 255 -2.03 -20.20 -16.69
CA GLY A 255 -1.33 -19.28 -15.79
C GLY A 255 -0.32 -19.94 -14.86
N TYR A 256 0.12 -21.16 -15.16
CA TYR A 256 1.24 -21.83 -14.50
C TYR A 256 2.59 -21.32 -15.01
N LEU A 257 2.59 -20.66 -16.17
CA LEU A 257 3.72 -19.92 -16.71
C LEU A 257 3.35 -18.45 -16.89
N ASP A 258 4.30 -17.56 -16.58
CA ASP A 258 4.23 -16.15 -16.90
C ASP A 258 4.56 -15.90 -18.39
N ASP A 259 4.40 -14.65 -18.84
CA ASP A 259 4.68 -14.26 -20.22
C ASP A 259 6.18 -14.37 -20.59
N ASN A 260 7.06 -14.56 -19.59
CA ASN A 260 8.51 -14.78 -19.74
C ASN A 260 8.90 -16.27 -19.61
N LEU A 261 7.93 -17.18 -19.63
CA LEU A 261 8.12 -18.62 -19.48
C LEU A 261 8.70 -19.06 -18.11
N ASN A 262 8.54 -18.25 -17.08
CA ASN A 262 8.85 -18.63 -15.70
C ASN A 262 7.63 -19.28 -15.04
N LEU A 263 7.86 -20.25 -14.14
CA LEU A 263 6.79 -20.84 -13.35
C LEU A 263 6.26 -19.79 -12.37
N THR A 264 4.94 -19.68 -12.33
CA THR A 264 4.24 -18.97 -11.27
C THR A 264 4.26 -19.80 -9.99
N GLU A 265 3.85 -19.21 -8.88
CA GLU A 265 3.72 -19.91 -7.60
C GLU A 265 2.75 -21.10 -7.69
N GLU A 266 1.71 -20.92 -8.51
CA GLU A 266 0.71 -21.92 -8.86
C GLU A 266 1.32 -23.02 -9.73
N GLY A 267 2.15 -22.67 -10.72
CA GLY A 267 2.86 -23.64 -11.56
C GLY A 267 3.83 -24.53 -10.76
N ILE A 268 4.56 -23.95 -9.80
CA ILE A 268 5.42 -24.72 -8.88
C ILE A 268 4.58 -25.66 -8.01
N SER A 269 3.46 -25.16 -7.48
CA SER A 269 2.55 -25.95 -6.64
C SER A 269 1.92 -27.10 -7.42
N PHE A 270 1.55 -26.88 -8.68
CA PHE A 270 1.06 -27.91 -9.60
C PHE A 270 2.09 -29.03 -9.80
N LEU A 271 3.33 -28.70 -10.13
CA LEU A 271 4.40 -29.70 -10.31
C LEU A 271 4.66 -30.50 -9.03
N ARG A 272 4.63 -29.86 -7.86
CA ARG A 272 4.77 -30.53 -6.56
C ARG A 272 3.62 -31.49 -6.28
N ASN A 273 2.38 -31.09 -6.57
CA ASN A 273 1.21 -31.93 -6.35
C ASN A 273 1.26 -33.19 -7.21
N ILE A 274 1.65 -33.08 -8.49
CA ILE A 274 1.80 -34.24 -9.37
C ILE A 274 2.94 -35.15 -8.87
N ALA A 275 4.06 -34.58 -8.44
CA ALA A 275 5.16 -35.34 -7.86
C ALA A 275 4.75 -36.10 -6.57
N LEU A 276 3.92 -35.49 -5.71
CA LEU A 276 3.36 -36.15 -4.51
C LEU A 276 2.44 -37.33 -4.88
N VAL A 277 1.53 -37.13 -5.84
CA VAL A 277 0.61 -38.18 -6.31
C VAL A 277 1.40 -39.37 -6.86
N GLU A 278 2.44 -39.11 -7.65
CA GLU A 278 3.32 -40.13 -8.22
C GLU A 278 4.08 -40.96 -7.17
N ILE A 279 4.43 -40.39 -6.01
CA ILE A 279 5.05 -41.13 -4.90
C ILE A 279 4.01 -41.98 -4.17
N ASN A 280 2.84 -41.41 -3.89
CA ASN A 280 1.76 -42.09 -3.18
C ASN A 280 1.19 -43.27 -3.98
N LEU A 281 1.12 -43.17 -5.31
CA LEU A 281 0.72 -44.28 -6.19
C LEU A 281 1.74 -45.43 -6.20
N LYS A 282 3.03 -45.16 -5.96
CA LYS A 282 4.08 -46.18 -5.89
C LYS A 282 4.04 -46.97 -4.58
N HIS A 283 3.60 -46.35 -3.48
CA HIS A 283 3.42 -47.01 -2.18
C HIS A 283 2.18 -47.89 -2.10
N LYS A 284 1.19 -47.72 -2.98
CA LYS A 284 -0.06 -48.50 -2.98
C LYS A 284 0.03 -49.79 -3.83
N ASN A 285 1.08 -49.94 -4.63
CA ASN A 285 1.30 -51.05 -5.56
C ASN A 285 2.48 -51.97 -5.16
N ASN A 286 3.02 -51.81 -3.94
CA ASN A 286 3.96 -52.71 -3.27
C ASN A 286 3.31 -53.24 -1.99
#